data_AF-A0AA43Q4U8-F1
#
_entry.id   AF-A0AA43Q4U8-F1
#
_cell.length_a   1.000
_cell.length_b   1.000
_cell.length_c   1.000
_cell.angle_alpha   90.00
_cell.angle_beta   90.00
_cell.angle_gamma   90.00
#
_symmetry.space_group_name_H-M   'P 1'
#
loop_
_entity.id
_entity.type
_entity.pdbx_description
1 polymer ?
#
loop_
_entity_poly.entity_id
_entity_poly.type
_entity_poly.pdbx_seq_one_letter_code
_entity_poly.pdbx_strand_id
1 'polypeptide(L)'
;MDITITTPALLFPAISVLFLAYSNRFLAIANRIREQHNLFNKTQSPIAKKQIDSLRQRIRFIVAMQLLAVIGIICCIIAMGLIFYGLQYDGNLAFGFSMVFIVLSLLASISELLLSTRALNIELEDMEAH
;
A
#
# COMPACT_ATOMS: atom_id res chain seq x y z
N MET A 1 -19.89 24.38 -3.24
CA MET A 1 -19.28 23.76 -4.43
C MET A 1 -19.92 22.39 -4.55
N ASP A 2 -20.71 22.18 -5.60
CA ASP A 2 -21.49 20.95 -5.75
C ASP A 2 -20.62 19.88 -6.40
N ILE A 3 -20.29 18.84 -5.64
CA ILE A 3 -19.56 17.68 -6.15
C ILE A 3 -20.57 16.82 -6.90
N THR A 4 -20.45 16.77 -8.23
CA THR A 4 -21.25 15.89 -9.06
C THR A 4 -20.75 14.46 -8.95
N ILE A 5 -21.64 13.49 -9.17
CA ILE A 5 -21.34 12.05 -9.14
C ILE A 5 -20.23 11.62 -10.13
N THR A 6 -19.93 12.46 -11.12
CA THR A 6 -18.84 12.24 -12.09
C THR A 6 -17.46 12.45 -11.47
N THR A 7 -17.33 13.26 -10.42
CA THR A 7 -16.02 13.60 -9.81
C THR A 7 -15.36 12.39 -9.14
N PRO A 8 -16.06 11.60 -8.30
CA PRO A 8 -15.47 10.40 -7.74
C PRO A 8 -15.38 9.26 -8.77
N ALA A 9 -16.19 9.29 -9.84
CA ALA A 9 -16.20 8.24 -10.86
C ALA A 9 -14.90 8.20 -11.67
N LEU A 10 -14.26 9.35 -11.85
CA LEU A 10 -12.96 9.49 -12.50
C LEU A 10 -11.81 8.85 -11.70
N LEU A 11 -12.02 8.53 -10.42
CA LEU A 11 -10.99 7.92 -9.57
C LEU A 11 -10.91 6.39 -9.74
N PHE A 12 -11.96 5.73 -10.23
CA PHE A 12 -12.00 4.26 -10.35
C PHE A 12 -10.87 3.66 -11.20
N PRO A 13 -10.51 4.21 -12.37
CA PRO A 13 -9.38 3.70 -13.14
C PRO A 13 -8.06 3.78 -12.38
N ALA A 14 -7.80 4.91 -11.71
CA ALA A 14 -6.58 5.12 -10.92
C ALA A 14 -6.52 4.16 -9.72
N ILE A 15 -7.64 3.94 -9.04
CA ILE A 15 -7.78 2.97 -7.95
C ILE A 15 -7.43 1.56 -8.40
N SER A 16 -7.93 1.11 -9.56
CA SER A 16 -7.64 -0.23 -10.10
C SER A 16 -6.15 -0.44 -10.35
N VAL A 17 -5.47 0.56 -10.93
CA VAL A 17 -4.02 0.52 -11.15
C VAL A 17 -3.26 0.48 -9.82
N LEU A 18 -3.71 1.24 -8.83
CA LEU A 18 -3.11 1.27 -7.49
C LEU A 18 -3.17 -0.10 -6.81
N PHE A 19 -4.33 -0.78 -6.88
CA PHE A 19 -4.47 -2.14 -6.34
C PHE A 19 -3.57 -3.15 -7.03
N LEU A 20 -3.45 -3.07 -8.36
CA LEU A 20 -2.54 -3.94 -9.11
C LEU A 20 -1.10 -3.75 -8.66
N ALA A 21 -0.66 -2.49 -8.51
CA ALA A 21 0.68 -2.16 -8.02
C ALA A 21 0.92 -2.71 -6.61
N TYR A 22 -0.06 -2.56 -5.70
CA TYR A 22 0.05 -3.04 -4.33
C TYR A 22 0.10 -4.58 -4.24
N SER A 23 -0.73 -5.27 -5.02
CA SER A 23 -0.72 -6.74 -5.10
C SER A 23 0.60 -7.27 -5.65
N ASN A 24 1.15 -6.62 -6.69
CA ASN A 24 2.46 -6.98 -7.24
C ASN A 24 3.57 -6.79 -6.20
N ARG A 25 3.55 -5.69 -5.44
CA ARG A 25 4.52 -5.43 -4.37
C ARG A 25 4.44 -6.46 -3.25
N PHE A 26 3.22 -6.84 -2.84
CA PHE A 26 3.00 -7.91 -1.86
C PHE A 26 3.60 -9.24 -2.32
N LEU A 27 3.29 -9.65 -3.56
CA LEU A 27 3.77 -10.91 -4.13
C LEU A 27 5.30 -10.94 -4.23
N ALA A 28 5.92 -9.85 -4.67
CA ALA A 28 7.37 -9.74 -4.77
C ALA A 28 8.05 -9.95 -3.41
N ILE A 29 7.56 -9.33 -2.34
CA ILE A 29 8.12 -9.50 -0.99
C ILE A 29 7.85 -10.89 -0.44
N ALA A 30 6.65 -11.45 -0.65
CA ALA A 30 6.33 -12.81 -0.22
C ALA A 30 7.28 -13.85 -0.87
N ASN A 31 7.60 -13.68 -2.15
CA ASN A 31 8.56 -14.52 -2.85
C ASN A 31 9.99 -14.34 -2.29
N ARG A 32 10.42 -13.10 -2.04
CA ARG A 32 11.72 -12.83 -1.41
C ARG A 32 11.85 -13.46 -0.02
N ILE A 33 10.79 -13.45 0.80
CA ILE A 33 10.80 -14.12 2.11
C ILE A 33 11.01 -15.62 1.95
N ARG A 34 10.36 -16.26 0.98
CA ARG A 34 10.52 -17.70 0.71
C ARG A 34 11.95 -18.03 0.27
N GLU A 35 12.53 -17.22 -0.61
CA GLU A 35 13.93 -17.36 -1.04
C GLU A 35 14.90 -17.24 0.15
N GLN A 36 14.77 -16.17 0.94
CA GLN A 36 15.62 -15.94 2.10
C GLN A 36 15.44 -17.00 3.19
N HIS A 37 14.23 -17.51 3.38
CA HIS A 37 13.97 -18.63 4.30
C HIS A 37 14.67 -19.92 3.84
N ASN A 38 14.63 -20.23 2.55
CA ASN A 38 15.35 -21.37 2.00
C ASN A 38 16.87 -21.22 2.15
N LEU A 39 17.41 -20.01 1.95
CA LEU A 39 18.83 -19.70 2.16
C LEU A 39 19.22 -19.88 3.63
N PHE A 40 18.40 -19.34 4.55
CA PHE A 40 18.60 -19.47 5.99
C PHE A 40 18.62 -20.94 6.43
N ASN A 41 17.68 -21.76 5.94
CA ASN A 41 17.64 -23.19 6.29
C ASN A 41 18.91 -23.93 5.85
N LYS A 42 19.53 -23.53 4.73
CA LYS A 42 20.77 -24.15 4.22
C LYS A 42 22.04 -23.66 4.90
N THR A 43 22.12 -22.36 5.22
CA THR A 43 23.36 -21.71 5.64
C THR A 43 23.38 -21.29 7.11
N GLN A 44 22.22 -21.26 7.77
CA GLN A 44 22.01 -20.68 9.10
C GLN A 44 22.56 -19.24 9.22
N SER A 45 22.63 -18.52 8.08
CA SER A 45 23.24 -17.19 8.02
C SER A 45 22.45 -16.17 8.87
N PRO A 46 23.11 -15.47 9.81
CA PRO A 46 22.45 -14.42 10.60
C PRO A 46 21.95 -13.25 9.73
N ILE A 47 22.57 -13.02 8.56
CA ILE A 47 22.18 -11.99 7.60
C ILE A 47 20.82 -12.32 6.98
N ALA A 48 20.63 -13.57 6.53
CA ALA A 48 19.36 -14.04 5.96
C ALA A 48 18.20 -13.90 6.96
N LYS A 49 18.45 -14.19 8.25
CA LYS A 49 17.46 -13.98 9.32
C LYS A 49 17.09 -12.51 9.48
N LYS A 50 18.08 -11.61 9.50
CA LYS A 50 17.86 -10.16 9.63
C LYS A 50 17.07 -9.60 8.44
N GLN A 51 17.30 -10.12 7.23
CA GLN A 51 16.51 -9.74 6.04
C GLN A 51 15.05 -10.19 6.16
N ILE A 52 14.77 -11.41 6.62
CA ILE A 52 13.39 -11.90 6.82
C ILE A 52 12.62 -10.99 7.78
N ASP A 53 13.25 -10.53 8.87
CA ASP A 53 12.62 -9.63 9.83
C ASP A 53 12.30 -8.26 9.22
N SER A 54 13.21 -7.71 8.40
CA SER A 54 12.97 -6.48 7.62
C SER A 54 11.82 -6.65 6.62
N LEU A 55 11.78 -7.76 5.87
CA LEU A 55 10.71 -8.07 4.93
C LEU A 55 9.35 -8.24 5.63
N ARG A 56 9.33 -8.81 6.84
CA ARG A 56 8.12 -8.91 7.67
C ARG A 56 7.58 -7.54 8.06
N GLN A 57 8.44 -6.59 8.40
CA GLN A 57 8.02 -5.22 8.68
C GLN A 57 7.41 -4.56 7.44
N ARG A 58 8.03 -4.74 6.27
CA ARG A 58 7.52 -4.22 5.00
C ARG A 58 6.15 -4.76 4.62
N ILE A 59 5.90 -6.06 4.84
CA ILE A 59 4.56 -6.66 4.66
C ILE A 59 3.50 -5.92 5.48
N ARG A 60 3.80 -5.57 6.74
CA ARG A 60 2.83 -4.84 7.58
C ARG A 60 2.45 -3.48 6.97
N PHE A 61 3.42 -2.75 6.40
CA PHE A 61 3.14 -1.51 5.70
C PHE A 61 2.28 -1.72 4.44
N ILE A 62 2.53 -2.78 3.68
CA ILE A 62 1.76 -3.12 2.47
C ILE A 62 0.31 -3.45 2.80
N VAL A 63 0.10 -4.25 3.84
CA VAL A 63 -1.25 -4.57 4.31
C VAL A 63 -1.96 -3.30 4.82
N ALA A 64 -1.26 -2.46 5.58
CA ALA A 64 -1.83 -1.22 6.10
C ALA A 64 -2.23 -0.24 4.97
N MET A 65 -1.38 -0.03 3.95
CA MET A 65 -1.72 0.85 2.83
C MET A 65 -2.91 0.30 2.02
N GLN A 66 -3.01 -1.02 1.82
CA GLN A 66 -4.17 -1.62 1.14
C GLN A 66 -5.46 -1.46 1.95
N LEU A 67 -5.42 -1.71 3.26
CA LEU A 67 -6.60 -1.54 4.12
C LEU A 67 -7.09 -0.09 4.14
N LEU A 68 -6.18 0.88 4.28
CA LEU A 68 -6.52 2.31 4.21
C LEU A 68 -7.13 2.69 2.86
N ALA A 69 -6.58 2.18 1.74
CA ALA A 69 -7.14 2.42 0.42
C ALA A 69 -8.55 1.84 0.30
N VAL A 70 -8.76 0.59 0.71
CA VAL A 70 -10.07 -0.08 0.67
C VAL A 70 -11.10 0.68 1.49
N ILE A 71 -10.75 1.09 2.71
CA ILE A 71 -11.64 1.89 3.58
C ILE A 71 -12.01 3.20 2.89
N GLY A 72 -11.02 3.92 2.34
CA GLY A 72 -11.27 5.15 1.59
C GLY A 72 -12.21 4.94 0.41
N ILE A 73 -12.02 3.88 -0.37
CA ILE A 73 -12.85 3.58 -1.53
C ILE A 73 -14.29 3.21 -1.13
N ILE A 74 -14.47 2.43 -0.06
CA ILE A 74 -15.79 2.14 0.49
C ILE A 74 -16.49 3.44 0.92
N CYS A 75 -15.79 4.32 1.65
CA CYS A 75 -16.32 5.64 2.01
C CYS A 75 -16.68 6.47 0.76
N CYS A 76 -15.89 6.38 -0.31
CA CYS A 76 -16.15 7.07 -1.58
C CYS A 76 -17.42 6.55 -2.27
N ILE A 77 -17.64 5.23 -2.28
CA ILE A 77 -18.86 4.62 -2.82
C ILE A 77 -20.09 5.04 -2.00
N ILE A 78 -19.97 5.07 -0.67
CA ILE A 78 -21.04 5.57 0.22
C ILE A 78 -21.33 7.05 -0.09
N ALA A 79 -20.30 7.88 -0.26
CA ALA A 79 -20.45 9.29 -0.62
C ALA A 79 -21.20 9.47 -1.94
N MET A 80 -20.83 8.71 -2.98
CA MET A 80 -21.56 8.70 -4.25
C MET A 80 -23.03 8.31 -4.08
N GLY A 81 -23.32 7.31 -3.25
CA GLY A 81 -24.69 6.90 -2.92
C GLY A 81 -25.48 8.02 -2.24
N LEU A 82 -24.88 8.71 -1.25
CA LEU A 82 -25.52 9.85 -0.57
C LEU A 82 -25.82 11.00 -1.53
N ILE A 83 -24.86 11.36 -2.40
CA ILE A 83 -25.04 12.39 -3.43
C ILE A 83 -26.17 11.96 -4.39
N PHE A 84 -26.23 10.69 -4.78
CA PHE A 84 -27.29 10.15 -5.65
C PHE A 84 -28.69 10.29 -5.04
N TYR A 85 -28.83 10.12 -3.72
CA TYR A 85 -30.09 10.34 -3.00
C TYR A 85 -30.39 11.82 -2.70
N GLY A 86 -29.56 12.76 -3.15
CA GLY A 86 -29.73 14.20 -2.92
C GLY A 86 -29.22 14.69 -1.56
N LEU A 87 -28.55 13.84 -0.77
CA LEU A 87 -27.94 14.18 0.51
C LEU A 87 -26.55 14.81 0.30
N GLN A 88 -26.51 16.01 -0.29
CA GLN A 88 -25.26 16.64 -0.71
C GLN A 88 -24.30 16.92 0.46
N TYR A 89 -24.80 17.36 1.62
CA TYR A 89 -23.98 17.67 2.78
C TYR A 89 -23.27 16.42 3.31
N ASP A 90 -24.02 15.34 3.56
CA ASP A 90 -23.46 14.07 4.07
C ASP A 90 -22.53 13.41 3.04
N GLY A 91 -22.89 13.49 1.75
CA GLY A 91 -22.06 13.01 0.65
C GLY A 91 -20.71 13.74 0.57
N ASN A 92 -20.71 15.07 0.66
CA ASN A 92 -19.48 15.87 0.66
C ASN A 92 -18.61 15.54 1.88
N LEU A 93 -19.20 15.35 3.06
CA LEU A 93 -18.49 14.99 4.28
C LEU A 93 -17.84 13.60 4.15
N ALA A 94 -18.59 12.59 3.70
CA ALA A 94 -18.09 11.24 3.46
C ALA A 94 -16.98 11.20 2.40
N PHE A 95 -17.09 12.04 1.35
CA PHE A 95 -16.06 12.19 0.34
C PHE A 95 -14.78 12.84 0.89
N GLY A 96 -14.89 13.80 1.81
CA GLY A 96 -13.73 14.34 2.51
C GLY A 96 -12.99 13.26 3.31
N PHE A 97 -13.73 12.41 4.04
CA PHE A 97 -13.14 11.29 4.78
C PHE A 97 -12.45 10.28 3.87
N SER A 98 -13.06 9.92 2.74
CA SER A 98 -12.44 8.97 1.79
C SER A 98 -11.10 9.48 1.27
N MET A 99 -11.01 10.77 0.93
CA MET A 99 -9.74 11.38 0.51
C MET A 99 -8.66 11.25 1.57
N VAL A 100 -8.97 11.51 2.85
CA VAL A 100 -7.99 11.37 3.94
C VAL A 100 -7.45 9.95 4.02
N PHE A 101 -8.31 8.94 3.97
CA PHE A 101 -7.87 7.53 3.99
C PHE A 101 -7.00 7.16 2.78
N ILE A 102 -7.34 7.63 1.58
CA ILE A 102 -6.54 7.40 0.37
C ILE A 102 -5.18 8.10 0.47
N VAL A 103 -5.13 9.34 0.98
CA VAL A 103 -3.86 10.06 1.21
C VAL A 103 -2.99 9.31 2.22
N LEU A 104 -3.55 8.85 3.34
CA LEU A 104 -2.82 8.05 4.32
C LEU A 104 -2.28 6.74 3.73
N SER A 105 -3.06 6.07 2.87
CA SER A 105 -2.61 4.91 2.10
C SER A 105 -1.39 5.22 1.23
N LEU A 106 -1.43 6.34 0.49
CA LEU A 106 -0.33 6.75 -0.38
C LEU A 106 0.93 7.13 0.40
N LEU A 107 0.79 7.81 1.55
CA LEU A 107 1.91 8.11 2.44
C LEU A 107 2.57 6.84 2.99
N ALA A 108 1.77 5.83 3.34
CA ALA A 108 2.29 4.52 3.73
C ALA A 108 3.01 3.82 2.56
N SER A 109 2.52 3.96 1.33
CA SER A 109 3.17 3.43 0.13
C SER A 109 4.54 4.07 -0.15
N ILE A 110 4.65 5.39 0.03
CA ILE A 110 5.93 6.12 -0.05
C ILE A 110 6.89 5.64 1.04
N SER A 111 6.39 5.50 2.28
CA SER A 111 7.20 5.05 3.41
C SER A 111 7.75 3.64 3.20
N GLU A 112 6.96 2.72 2.65
CA GLU A 112 7.42 1.38 2.29
C GLU A 112 8.46 1.43 1.16
N LEU A 113 8.26 2.30 0.16
CA LEU A 113 9.22 2.48 -0.95
C LEU A 113 10.59 2.89 -0.40
N LEU A 114 10.64 3.88 0.49
CA LEU A 114 11.88 4.34 1.11
C LEU A 114 12.56 3.24 1.94
N LEU A 115 11.78 2.45 2.68
CA LEU A 115 12.29 1.31 3.45
C LEU A 115 12.85 0.23 2.52
N SER A 116 12.18 -0.05 1.40
CA SER A 116 12.62 -0.98 0.36
C SER A 116 13.96 -0.57 -0.23
N THR A 117 14.10 0.70 -0.62
CA THR A 117 15.35 1.20 -1.23
C THR A 117 16.49 1.18 -0.22
N ARG A 118 16.25 1.57 1.04
CA ARG A 118 17.27 1.52 2.08
C ARG A 118 17.75 0.09 2.34
N ALA A 119 16.85 -0.88 2.42
CA ALA A 119 17.20 -2.28 2.61
C ALA A 119 18.04 -2.82 1.44
N LEU A 120 17.70 -2.44 0.21
CA LEU A 120 18.44 -2.84 -0.99
C LEU A 120 19.84 -2.22 -1.04
N ASN A 121 19.99 -0.93 -0.68
CA ASN A 121 21.30 -0.29 -0.66
C ASN A 121 22.26 -0.95 0.34
N ILE A 122 21.76 -1.35 1.52
CA ILE A 122 22.58 -2.08 2.50
C ILE A 122 23.07 -3.42 1.93
N GLU A 123 22.23 -4.11 1.17
CA GLU A 123 22.60 -5.38 0.53
C GLU A 123 23.59 -5.18 -0.62
N LEU A 124 23.45 -4.10 -1.40
CA LEU A 124 24.41 -3.73 -2.45
C LEU A 124 25.78 -3.35 -1.86
N GLU A 125 25.81 -2.54 -0.81
CA GLU A 125 27.06 -2.16 -0.13
C GLU A 125 27.80 -3.39 0.45
N ASP A 126 27.08 -4.37 1.00
CA ASP A 126 27.66 -5.63 1.48
C ASP A 126 28.25 -6.48 0.33
N MET A 127 27.59 -6.49 -0.83
CA MET A 127 28.08 -7.17 -2.04
C MET A 127 29.29 -6.49 -2.67
N GLU A 128 29.39 -5.16 -2.62
CA GLU A 128 30.55 -4.41 -3.15
C GLU A 128 31.78 -4.50 -2.24
N ALA A 129 31.57 -4.76 -0.94
CA ALA A 129 32.64 -4.91 0.04
C ALA A 129 33.30 -6.30 0.07
N HIS A 130 32.84 -7.26 -0.76
CA HIS A 130 33.38 -8.63 -0.88
C HIS A 130 33.73 -8.94 -2.34
#